data_AF-A0A939FHD7-F1
#
_entry.id   AF-A0A939FHD7-F1
#
_cell.length_a   1.000
_cell.length_b   1.000
_cell.length_c   1.000
_cell.angle_alpha   90.00
_cell.angle_beta   90.00
_cell.angle_gamma   90.00
#
_symmetry.space_group_name_H-M   'P 1'
#
loop_
_entity.id
_entity.type
_entity.pdbx_description
1 polymer ?
#
loop_
_entity_poly.entity_id
_entity_poly.type
_entity_poly.pdbx_seq_one_letter_code
_entity_poly.pdbx_strand_id
1 'polypeptide(L)'
;MSDVWSWEYDPDREHVAGGVPGDFVAEVERLVAELVELAGMGADIENVGIGPKRGGGMRELHAYGGYFYFLPLRRKRLIVVTRITPPFKDL
;
A
#
# COMPACT_ATOMS: atom_id res chain seq x y z
N MET A 1 -9.43 -16.77 11.78
CA MET A 1 -8.56 -16.00 10.87
C MET A 1 -9.25 -15.96 9.52
N SER A 2 -9.38 -14.78 8.90
CA SER A 2 -9.91 -14.67 7.53
C SER A 2 -8.98 -15.40 6.57
N ASP A 3 -9.55 -16.22 5.69
CA ASP A 3 -8.80 -16.79 4.58
C ASP A 3 -8.61 -15.80 3.42
N VAL A 4 -9.25 -14.64 3.49
CA VAL A 4 -9.24 -13.61 2.45
C VAL A 4 -8.21 -12.54 2.78
N TRP A 5 -7.43 -12.14 1.79
CA TRP A 5 -6.54 -10.99 1.94
C TRP A 5 -7.35 -9.70 2.09
N SER A 6 -6.86 -8.78 2.91
CA SER A 6 -7.45 -7.45 3.10
C SER A 6 -6.37 -6.39 3.18
N TRP A 7 -6.79 -5.12 3.25
CA TRP A 7 -5.88 -4.01 3.51
C TRP A 7 -6.48 -3.00 4.48
N GLU A 8 -5.61 -2.24 5.16
CA GLU A 8 -6.00 -1.15 6.05
C GLU A 8 -4.94 -0.03 6.06
N TYR A 9 -5.33 1.13 6.59
CA TYR A 9 -4.40 2.18 7.00
C TYR A 9 -3.89 1.90 8.41
N ASP A 10 -2.62 2.18 8.68
CA ASP A 10 -2.04 2.14 10.04
C ASP A 10 -1.28 3.44 10.33
N PRO A 11 -1.63 4.17 11.41
CA PRO A 11 -2.62 3.80 12.43
C PRO A 11 -4.09 3.96 11.98
N ASP A 12 -4.39 4.92 11.11
CA ASP A 12 -5.72 5.13 10.52
C ASP A 12 -5.67 6.03 9.28
N ARG A 13 -6.81 6.19 8.61
CA ARG A 13 -6.94 6.99 7.38
C ARG A 13 -6.63 8.47 7.60
N GLU A 14 -7.01 9.05 8.74
CA GLU A 14 -6.81 10.47 9.01
C GLU A 14 -5.31 10.78 9.15
N HIS A 15 -4.57 9.92 9.85
CA HIS A 15 -3.11 10.06 10.01
C HIS A 15 -2.34 9.78 8.71
N VAL A 16 -2.78 8.81 7.91
CA VAL A 16 -2.02 8.37 6.72
C VAL A 16 -2.34 9.19 5.48
N ALA A 17 -3.60 9.59 5.30
CA ALA A 17 -4.10 10.27 4.10
C ALA A 17 -4.57 11.71 4.36
N GLY A 18 -4.53 12.19 5.61
CA GLY A 18 -4.91 13.56 5.95
C GLY A 18 -4.07 14.60 5.18
N GLY A 19 -4.75 15.55 4.54
CA GLY A 19 -4.11 16.60 3.75
C GLY A 19 -3.60 16.16 2.37
N VAL A 20 -3.74 14.88 2.00
CA VAL A 20 -3.40 14.39 0.66
C VAL A 20 -4.57 14.67 -0.31
N PRO A 21 -4.30 15.09 -1.57
CA PRO A 21 -5.33 15.24 -2.58
C PRO A 21 -6.17 13.98 -2.76
N GLY A 22 -7.50 14.13 -2.74
CA GLY A 22 -8.45 13.00 -2.73
C GLY A 22 -8.29 12.05 -3.92
N ASP A 23 -8.03 12.60 -5.11
CA ASP A 23 -7.82 11.79 -6.33
C ASP A 23 -6.57 10.91 -6.23
N PHE A 24 -5.52 11.42 -5.57
CA PHE A 24 -4.30 10.63 -5.32
C PHE A 24 -4.55 9.56 -4.27
N VAL A 25 -5.32 9.86 -3.21
CA VAL A 25 -5.73 8.85 -2.22
C VAL A 25 -6.53 7.74 -2.89
N ALA A 26 -7.51 8.08 -3.73
CA ALA A 26 -8.33 7.10 -4.45
C ALA A 26 -7.48 6.17 -5.35
N GLU A 27 -6.44 6.71 -5.99
CA GLU A 27 -5.53 5.90 -6.79
C GLU A 27 -4.66 4.97 -5.94
N VAL A 28 -4.18 5.43 -4.78
CA VAL A 28 -3.48 4.57 -3.82
C VAL A 28 -4.40 3.44 -3.35
N GLU A 29 -5.64 3.75 -2.97
CA GLU A 29 -6.63 2.76 -2.53
C GLU A 29 -6.92 1.72 -3.63
N ARG A 30 -7.03 2.16 -4.88
CA ARG A 30 -7.19 1.29 -6.06
C ARG A 30 -6.00 0.35 -6.23
N LEU A 31 -4.77 0.87 -6.20
CA LEU A 31 -3.55 0.08 -6.33
C LEU A 31 -3.38 -0.94 -5.20
N VAL A 32 -3.71 -0.56 -3.96
CA VAL A 32 -3.64 -1.49 -2.82
C VAL A 32 -4.70 -2.58 -2.93
N ALA A 33 -5.90 -2.25 -3.41
CA ALA A 33 -6.92 -3.27 -3.71
C ALA A 33 -6.44 -4.27 -4.78
N GLU A 34 -5.74 -3.81 -5.82
CA GLU A 34 -5.13 -4.71 -6.81
C GLU A 34 -4.07 -5.62 -6.20
N LEU A 35 -3.25 -5.12 -5.27
CA LEU A 35 -2.29 -5.94 -4.54
C LEU A 35 -2.99 -7.02 -3.69
N VAL A 36 -4.13 -6.70 -3.08
CA VAL A 36 -4.95 -7.67 -2.34
C VAL A 36 -5.44 -8.79 -3.27
N GLU A 37 -5.96 -8.45 -4.45
CA GLU A 37 -6.41 -9.43 -5.44
C GLU A 37 -5.26 -10.32 -5.93
N LEU A 38 -4.11 -9.73 -6.26
CA LEU A 38 -2.91 -10.47 -6.65
C LEU A 38 -2.46 -11.44 -5.56
N ALA A 39 -2.46 -11.00 -4.30
CA ALA A 39 -2.10 -11.84 -3.16
C ALA A 39 -3.11 -12.97 -2.95
N GLY A 40 -4.40 -12.72 -3.19
CA GLY A 40 -5.47 -13.72 -3.20
C GLY A 40 -5.26 -14.81 -4.28
N MET A 41 -4.71 -14.43 -5.43
CA MET A 41 -4.31 -15.37 -6.49
C MET A 41 -2.97 -16.08 -6.22
N GLY A 42 -2.31 -15.80 -5.10
CA GLY A 42 -1.05 -16.43 -4.72
C GLY A 42 0.21 -15.73 -5.24
N ALA A 43 0.09 -14.50 -5.75
CA ALA A 43 1.25 -13.70 -6.14
C ALA A 43 2.11 -13.32 -4.92
N ASP A 44 3.42 -13.26 -5.13
CA ASP A 44 4.38 -12.84 -4.11
C ASP A 44 4.47 -11.30 -4.05
N ILE A 45 3.53 -10.69 -3.31
CA ILE A 45 3.46 -9.24 -3.13
C ILE A 45 4.61 -8.67 -2.29
N GLU A 46 5.37 -9.50 -1.57
CA GLU A 46 6.51 -9.05 -0.77
C GLU A 46 7.68 -8.55 -1.62
N ASN A 47 7.66 -8.87 -2.92
CA ASN A 47 8.64 -8.45 -3.92
C ASN A 47 8.14 -7.31 -4.82
N VAL A 48 6.92 -6.81 -4.62
CA VAL A 48 6.39 -5.67 -5.38
C VAL A 48 6.93 -4.34 -4.86
N GLY A 49 7.18 -3.39 -5.75
CA GLY A 49 7.73 -2.08 -5.41
C GLY A 49 9.19 -2.11 -4.99
N ILE A 50 9.66 -1.03 -4.37
CA ILE A 50 11.02 -0.86 -3.87
C ILE A 50 11.05 -1.27 -2.39
N GLY A 51 12.02 -2.08 -1.98
CA GLY A 51 12.16 -2.51 -0.59
C GLY A 51 13.32 -3.48 -0.38
N PRO A 52 13.39 -4.14 0.79
CA PRO A 52 14.47 -5.06 1.12
C PRO A 52 14.65 -6.18 0.08
N LYS A 53 15.90 -6.49 -0.26
CA LYS A 53 16.26 -7.52 -1.26
C LYS A 53 15.87 -8.95 -0.89
N ARG A 54 15.57 -9.21 0.39
CA ARG A 54 15.28 -10.57 0.90
C ARG A 54 13.78 -10.88 0.98
N GLY A 55 12.92 -10.02 0.42
CA GLY A 55 11.48 -10.10 0.64
C GLY A 55 11.07 -9.63 2.03
N GLY A 56 9.76 -9.54 2.25
CA GLY A 56 9.14 -8.92 3.41
C GLY A 56 9.50 -7.44 3.63
N GLY A 57 9.09 -6.93 4.78
CA GLY A 57 9.40 -5.57 5.21
C GLY A 57 8.64 -4.48 4.43
N MET A 58 8.91 -3.23 4.80
CA MET A 58 8.25 -2.07 4.20
C MET A 58 8.60 -1.96 2.72
N ARG A 59 7.58 -1.65 1.91
CA ARG A 59 7.67 -1.47 0.46
C ARG A 59 7.23 -0.06 0.09
N GLU A 60 7.84 0.49 -0.94
CA GLU A 60 7.47 1.75 -1.57
C GLU A 60 6.94 1.47 -2.97
N LEU A 61 5.76 1.99 -3.31
CA LEU A 61 5.22 1.94 -4.66
C LEU A 61 5.06 3.37 -5.19
N HIS A 62 5.67 3.64 -6.35
CA HIS A 62 5.53 4.92 -7.04
C HIS A 62 4.31 4.90 -7.95
N ALA A 63 3.51 5.96 -7.89
CA ALA A 63 2.33 6.15 -8.73
C ALA A 63 2.13 7.65 -9.00
N TYR A 64 1.82 8.02 -10.25
CA TYR A 64 1.46 9.40 -10.65
C TYR A 64 2.39 10.52 -10.13
N GLY A 65 3.69 10.25 -10.00
CA GLY A 65 4.67 11.22 -9.50
C GLY A 65 4.72 11.40 -7.98
N GLY A 66 3.86 10.69 -7.24
CA GLY A 66 3.97 10.46 -5.81
C GLY A 66 4.34 9.01 -5.51
N TYR A 67 4.22 8.62 -4.25
CA TYR A 67 4.47 7.26 -3.78
C TYR A 67 3.76 6.99 -2.46
N PHE A 68 3.60 5.72 -2.11
CA PHE A 68 3.10 5.31 -0.80
C PHE A 68 3.90 4.14 -0.25
N TYR A 69 3.92 4.05 1.08
CA TYR A 69 4.54 2.96 1.83
C TYR A 69 3.51 1.93 2.26
N PHE A 70 3.79 0.66 1.99
CA PHE A 70 2.95 -0.45 2.42
C PHE A 70 3.75 -1.62 2.98
N LEU A 71 3.14 -2.38 3.89
CA LEU A 71 3.73 -3.56 4.51
C LEU A 71 2.85 -4.79 4.23
N PRO A 72 3.32 -5.74 3.40
CA PRO A 72 2.65 -7.02 3.23
C PRO A 72 2.89 -7.93 4.44
N LEU A 73 1.85 -8.15 5.24
CA LEU A 73 1.86 -9.03 6.41
C LEU A 73 1.28 -10.40 6.05
N ARG A 74 2.07 -11.21 5.34
CA ARG A 74 1.64 -12.51 4.80
C ARG A 74 0.97 -13.44 5.81
N ARG A 75 1.49 -13.53 7.04
CA ARG A 75 0.89 -14.37 8.09
C ARG A 75 -0.50 -13.91 8.53
N LYS A 76 -0.78 -12.61 8.40
CA LYS A 76 -2.09 -12.01 8.69
C LYS A 76 -2.99 -11.90 7.45
N ARG A 77 -2.46 -12.18 6.25
CA ARG A 77 -3.12 -11.90 4.96
C ARG A 77 -3.61 -10.45 4.90
N LEU A 78 -2.74 -9.53 5.30
CA LEU A 78 -3.06 -8.11 5.44
C LEU A 78 -2.00 -7.28 4.73
N ILE A 79 -2.42 -6.25 3.99
CA ILE A 79 -1.56 -5.18 3.51
C ILE A 79 -1.83 -3.94 4.34
N VAL A 80 -0.80 -3.34 4.89
CA VAL A 80 -0.94 -2.13 5.71
C VAL A 80 -0.33 -0.94 4.99
N VAL A 81 -1.10 0.12 4.76
CA VAL A 81 -0.59 1.39 4.21
C VAL A 81 -0.23 2.32 5.36
N THR A 82 1.01 2.80 5.38
CA THR A 82 1.54 3.57 6.53
C THR A 82 1.84 5.03 6.22
N ARG A 83 1.99 5.40 4.95
CA ARG A 83 2.25 6.79 4.54
C ARG A 83 1.97 6.98 3.05
N ILE A 84 1.39 8.12 2.72
CA ILE A 84 1.20 8.57 1.33
C ILE A 84 1.97 9.88 1.13
N THR A 85 2.71 9.99 0.03
CA THR A 85 3.39 11.22 -0.39
C THR A 85 2.88 11.62 -1.77
N PRO A 86 2.06 12.68 -1.89
CA PRO A 86 1.53 13.11 -3.18
C PRO A 86 2.62 13.69 -4.09
N PRO A 87 2.37 13.79 -5.40
CA PRO A 87 3.26 14.49 -6.31
C PRO A 87 3.46 15.95 -5.89
N PHE A 88 4.69 16.46 -6.01
CA PHE A 88 5.07 17.83 -5.65
C PHE A 88 4.53 18.92 -6.58
N LYS A 89 3.66 18.59 -7.55
CA LYS A 89 3.18 19.56 -8.55
C LYS A 89 2.25 20.63 -7.97
N ASP A 90 1.75 20.44 -6.75
CA ASP A 90 0.78 21.32 -6.10
C ASP A 90 1.29 21.92 -4.76
N LEU A 91 2.62 21.95 -4.55
CA LEU A 91 3.27 22.61 -3.39
C LEU A 91 3.87 23.96 -3.75
#